data_AF-A0A4W2G8G6-F1
#
_entry.id   AF-A0A4W2G8G6-F1
#
_cell.length_a   1.000
_cell.length_b   1.000
_cell.length_c   1.000
_cell.angle_alpha   90.00
_cell.angle_beta   90.00
_cell.angle_gamma   90.00
#
_symmetry.space_group_name_H-M   'P 1'
#
loop_
_entity.id
_entity.type
_entity.pdbx_description
1 polymer ?
#
loop_
_entity_poly.entity_id
_entity_poly.type
_entity_poly.pdbx_seq_one_letter_code
_entity_poly.pdbx_strand_id
1 'polypeptide(L)' 'MRLHHLLLALLFLVLSAGSGISGPLSCRRKGGICILIRCPGPMRQIGTCFGRPVKCCRSW' A
#
# COMPACT_ATOMS: atom_id res chain seq x y z
N MET A 1 -4.54 24.97 21.74
CA MET A 1 -4.37 25.07 20.27
C MET A 1 -3.30 24.15 19.68
N ARG A 2 -2.12 23.95 20.29
CA ARG A 2 -1.03 23.14 19.69
C ARG A 2 -1.22 21.62 19.79
N LEU A 3 -1.87 21.14 20.86
CA LEU A 3 -2.10 19.71 21.10
C LEU A 3 -2.99 19.05 20.03
N HIS A 4 -3.97 19.78 19.50
CA HIS A 4 -4.91 19.25 18.52
C HIS A 4 -4.20 18.94 17.18
N HIS A 5 -3.22 19.75 16.78
CA HIS A 5 -2.40 19.51 15.60
C HIS A 5 -1.52 18.27 15.75
N LEU A 6 -0.96 18.04 16.95
CA LEU A 6 -0.19 16.82 17.25
C LEU A 6 -1.08 15.57 17.17
N LEU A 7 -2.30 15.65 17.72
CA LEU A 7 -3.27 14.55 17.66
C LEU A 7 -3.67 14.23 16.21
N LEU A 8 -3.97 15.27 15.41
CA LEU A 8 -4.31 15.13 13.98
C LEU A 8 -3.15 14.55 13.17
N ALA A 9 -1.91 15.01 13.41
CA ALA A 9 -0.73 14.47 12.75
C ALA A 9 -0.52 12.98 13.08
N LEU A 10 -0.70 12.59 14.35
CA LEU A 10 -0.62 11.20 14.78
C LEU A 10 -1.70 10.34 14.13
N LEU A 11 -2.94 10.86 14.06
CA LEU A 11 -4.06 10.17 13.41
C LEU A 11 -3.77 9.95 11.92
N PHE A 12 -3.24 10.97 11.23
CA PHE A 12 -2.88 10.90 9.82
C PHE A 12 -1.76 9.89 9.58
N LEU A 13 -0.77 9.82 10.47
CA LEU A 13 0.33 8.86 10.40
C LEU A 13 -0.18 7.42 10.53
N VAL A 14 -1.07 7.17 11.49
CA VAL A 14 -1.70 5.86 11.72
C VAL A 14 -2.58 5.46 10.53
N LEU A 15 -3.38 6.39 10.00
CA LEU A 15 -4.27 6.13 8.86
C LEU A 15 -3.48 5.87 7.57
N SER A 16 -2.33 6.55 7.39
CA SER A 16 -1.43 6.33 6.27
C SER A 16 -0.75 4.96 6.33
N ALA A 17 -0.43 4.47 7.53
CA ALA A 17 0.18 3.15 7.72
C ALA A 17 -0.76 1.99 7.34
N GLY A 18 -2.07 2.20 7.43
CA GLY A 18 -3.10 1.21 7.04
C GLY A 18 -3.57 1.30 5.59
N SER A 19 -3.26 2.38 4.88
CA SER A 19 -3.75 2.66 3.52
C SER A 19 -2.96 1.96 2.41
N GLY A 20 -2.36 0.81 2.71
CA GLY A 20 -1.76 -0.03 1.69
C GLY A 20 -2.85 -0.72 0.88
N ILE A 21 -2.72 -0.74 -0.45
CA ILE A 21 -3.55 -1.60 -1.30
C ILE A 21 -3.40 -3.02 -0.76
N SER A 22 -4.48 -3.61 -0.27
CA SER A 22 -4.50 -4.97 0.26
C SER A 22 -5.58 -5.76 -0.47
N GLY A 23 -5.26 -7.00 -0.81
CA GLY A 23 -6.15 -7.89 -1.52
C GLY A 23 -5.90 -7.92 -3.04
N PRO A 24 -6.05 -9.10 -3.66
CA PRO A 24 -5.83 -9.28 -5.09
C PRO A 24 -6.82 -8.48 -5.95
N LEU A 25 -8.08 -8.35 -5.53
CA LEU A 25 -9.10 -7.58 -6.24
C LEU A 25 -8.77 -6.08 -6.29
N SER A 26 -8.30 -5.52 -5.17
CA SER A 26 -7.89 -4.12 -5.09
C SER A 26 -6.67 -3.85 -5.97
N CYS A 27 -5.70 -4.77 -5.94
CA CYS A 27 -4.52 -4.72 -6.81
C CYS A 27 -4.89 -4.67 -8.29
N ARG A 28 -5.78 -5.58 -8.72
CA ARG A 28 -6.25 -5.66 -10.11
C ARG A 28 -7.00 -4.40 -10.53
N ARG A 29 -7.89 -3.85 -9.69
CA ARG A 29 -8.61 -2.60 -9.97
C ARG A 29 -7.68 -1.41 -10.18
N LYS A 30 -6.52 -1.40 -9.53
CA LYS A 30 -5.50 -0.35 -9.71
C LYS A 30 -4.54 -0.61 -10.88
N GLY A 31 -4.82 -1.62 -11.72
CA GLY A 31 -3.98 -2.01 -12.86
C GLY A 31 -2.72 -2.78 -12.47
N GLY A 32 -2.62 -3.26 -11.23
CA GLY A 32 -1.47 -4.02 -10.75
C GLY A 32 -1.63 -5.54 -10.94
N ILE A 33 -0.52 -6.24 -10.78
CA ILE A 33 -0.42 -7.71 -10.75
C ILE A 33 0.17 -8.18 -9.43
N CYS A 34 -0.26 -9.37 -8.98
CA CYS A 34 0.23 -9.98 -7.74
C CYS A 34 1.48 -10.81 -8.03
N ILE A 35 2.60 -10.46 -7.39
CA ILE A 35 3.90 -11.13 -7.55
C ILE A 35 4.39 -11.62 -6.19
N LEU A 36 4.94 -12.83 -6.15
CA LEU A 36 5.60 -13.38 -4.96
C LEU A 36 6.94 -12.68 -4.70
N ILE A 37 7.26 -12.41 -3.43
CA ILE A 37 8.57 -11.90 -2.95
C ILE A 37 8.83 -10.42 -3.32
N ARG A 38 9.04 -10.10 -4.60
CA ARG A 38 9.46 -8.77 -5.07
C ARG A 38 8.93 -8.42 -6.46
N CYS A 39 8.68 -7.13 -6.70
CA CYS A 39 8.28 -6.66 -8.02
C CYS A 39 9.44 -6.72 -9.02
N PRO A 40 9.21 -7.18 -10.27
CA PRO A 40 10.26 -7.31 -11.27
C PRO A 40 10.55 -5.99 -11.99
N GLY A 41 11.83 -5.77 -12.34
CA GLY A 41 12.28 -4.73 -13.27
C GLY A 41 11.76 -3.32 -12.95
N PRO A 42 11.10 -2.63 -13.92
CA PRO A 42 10.63 -1.26 -13.76
C PRO A 42 9.31 -1.13 -12.98
N MET A 43 8.78 -2.23 -12.43
CA MET A 43 7.52 -2.21 -11.68
C MET A 43 7.71 -1.74 -10.24
N ARG A 44 6.78 -0.92 -9.76
CA ARG A 44 6.76 -0.43 -8.37
C ARG A 44 5.78 -1.23 -7.51
N GLN A 45 6.18 -1.52 -6.27
CA GLN A 45 5.27 -2.06 -5.27
C GLN A 45 4.28 -0.97 -4.83
N ILE A 46 2.99 -1.23 -5.03
CA ILE A 46 1.89 -0.32 -4.64
C ILE A 46 1.03 -0.88 -3.51
N GLY A 47 1.28 -2.14 -3.10
CA GLY A 47 0.62 -2.77 -1.97
C GLY A 47 0.92 -4.26 -1.87
N THR A 48 -0.07 -5.03 -1.41
CA THR A 48 -0.02 -6.48 -1.17
C THR A 48 -1.30 -7.15 -1.66
N CYS A 49 -1.24 -8.44 -1.99
CA CYS A 49 -2.42 -9.22 -2.41
C CYS A 49 -2.88 -10.18 -1.32
N PHE A 50 -2.09 -11.21 -1.01
CA PHE A 50 -2.39 -12.24 0.00
C PHE A 50 -1.56 -12.01 1.27
N GLY A 51 -1.54 -10.76 1.76
CA GLY A 51 -0.68 -10.33 2.86
C GLY A 51 0.76 -10.03 2.43
N ARG A 52 1.68 -9.91 3.42
CA ARG A 52 3.08 -9.50 3.20
C ARG A 52 3.88 -10.28 2.15
N PRO A 53 3.72 -11.61 1.96
CA PRO A 53 4.57 -12.35 1.01
C PRO A 53 4.25 -12.06 -0.46
N VAL A 54 3.02 -11.63 -0.77
CA VAL A 54 2.59 -11.35 -2.15
C VAL A 54 2.41 -9.86 -2.34
N LYS A 55 3.29 -9.28 -3.15
CA LYS A 55 3.32 -7.85 -3.46
C LYS A 55 2.35 -7.54 -4.60
N CYS A 56 1.69 -6.39 -4.52
CA CYS A 56 0.98 -5.81 -5.65
C CYS A 56 1.94 -4.89 -6.41
N CYS A 57 2.19 -5.20 -7.68
CA CYS A 57 3.18 -4.53 -8.52
C CYS A 57 2.49 -3.86 -9.72
N ARG A 58 2.92 -2.65 -10.07
CA ARG A 58 2.39 -1.93 -11.24
C ARG A 58 3.53 -1.30 -12.03
N SER A 59 3.47 -1.37 -13.36
CA SER A 59 4.21 -0.44 -14.21
C SER A 59 3.64 0.97 -14.01
N TRP A 60 4.48 2.00 -14.08
CA TRP A 60 4.07 3.37 -13.84
C TRP A 60 2.90 3.78 -14.73
#